data_AF-A0A183ITB1-F1
#
_entry.id   AF-A0A183ITB1-F1
#
_cell.length_a   1.000
_cell.length_b   1.000
_cell.length_c   1.000
_cell.angle_alpha   90.00
_cell.angle_beta   90.00
_cell.angle_gamma   90.00
#
_symmetry.space_group_name_H-M   'P 1'
#
loop_
_entity.id
_entity.type
_entity.pdbx_description
1 polymer ?
#
loop_
_entity_poly.entity_id
_entity_poly.type
_entity_poly.pdbx_seq_one_letter_code
_entity_poly.pdbx_strand_id
1 'polypeptide(L)'
;MGTRLQDWSTKDVAEWLRKVGLSQHIEVLCNRNRIDGPGLQFMSKRRLRRIFPKTFSRNGELTTLWNHIEQLRCASKNDPLDENTSDECEESAPDETTKHPKLPMNQQKPEEKLPMSKTAPHEPANLSSAAQNEGRTDTNLYIIKYPSKHVSEIADVYVTQFYSFDKIYFRNVEDESIYVQEIKPLLQDMLRSNRQFMNYRDMREGIACAVFHCSKWYRGTIIKKIAETVKLLLIDVGESVFVPVGDVAKRVAWLPKHVSLALPPMAYLCSYRPNDWLQPSGMTMYAVHLLASRKWTATFVDCGVPAKITMLVDKDSGREFADFFISISEADGNMLNAY
;
A
#
# COMPACT_ATOMS: atom_id res chain seq x y z
N MET A 1 -32.95 21.38 -11.37
CA MET A 1 -31.99 20.35 -11.80
C MET A 1 -32.49 19.04 -11.24
N GLY A 2 -33.25 18.29 -12.05
CA GLY A 2 -33.87 17.01 -11.65
C GLY A 2 -33.10 15.79 -12.18
N THR A 3 -31.81 15.95 -12.47
CA THR A 3 -30.95 14.88 -12.99
C THR A 3 -30.00 14.41 -11.89
N ARG A 4 -29.76 13.09 -11.83
CA ARG A 4 -28.83 12.50 -10.87
C ARG A 4 -27.46 13.14 -11.07
N LEU A 5 -26.68 13.29 -10.00
CA LEU A 5 -25.35 13.91 -10.07
C LEU A 5 -24.45 13.22 -11.10
N GLN A 6 -24.66 11.92 -11.34
CA GLN A 6 -23.88 11.13 -12.30
C GLN A 6 -24.11 11.55 -13.76
N ASP A 7 -25.23 12.21 -14.05
CA ASP A 7 -25.62 12.64 -15.40
C ASP A 7 -25.21 14.09 -15.70
N TRP A 8 -24.62 14.78 -14.71
CA TRP A 8 -24.26 16.18 -14.87
C TRP A 8 -23.05 16.33 -15.79
N SER A 9 -23.22 17.14 -16.83
CA SER A 9 -22.12 17.62 -17.65
C SER A 9 -21.30 18.71 -16.93
N THR A 10 -20.18 19.10 -17.53
CA THR A 10 -19.41 20.27 -17.06
C THR A 10 -20.22 21.57 -17.06
N LYS A 11 -21.24 21.68 -17.94
CA LYS A 11 -22.15 22.84 -17.99
C LYS A 11 -23.10 22.84 -16.79
N ASP A 12 -23.63 21.69 -16.42
CA ASP A 12 -24.52 21.53 -15.26
C ASP A 12 -23.78 21.86 -13.97
N VAL A 13 -22.54 21.38 -13.83
CA VAL A 13 -21.65 21.75 -12.72
C VAL A 13 -21.39 23.26 -12.68
N ALA A 14 -21.14 23.90 -13.83
CA ALA A 14 -20.94 25.34 -13.89
C ALA A 14 -22.19 26.12 -13.46
N GLU A 15 -23.38 25.68 -13.88
CA GLU A 15 -24.64 26.31 -13.48
C GLU A 15 -24.94 26.12 -11.99
N TRP A 16 -24.65 24.93 -11.44
CA TRP A 16 -24.73 24.68 -10.02
C TRP A 16 -23.79 25.59 -9.22
N LEU A 17 -22.54 25.77 -9.66
CA LEU A 17 -21.58 26.69 -9.04
C LEU A 17 -22.10 28.14 -9.03
N ARG A 18 -22.76 28.61 -10.11
CA ARG A 18 -23.41 29.94 -10.10
C ARG A 18 -24.52 30.02 -9.06
N LYS A 19 -25.36 28.99 -8.97
CA LYS A 19 -26.50 28.94 -8.05
C LYS A 19 -26.08 28.97 -6.59
N VAL A 20 -24.96 28.34 -6.23
CA VAL A 20 -24.42 28.35 -4.85
C VAL A 20 -23.49 29.54 -4.57
N GLY A 21 -23.40 30.53 -5.46
CA GLY A 21 -22.58 31.73 -5.26
C GLY A 21 -21.07 31.49 -5.38
N LEU A 22 -20.66 30.45 -6.11
CA LEU A 22 -19.26 30.04 -6.32
C LEU A 22 -18.83 30.16 -7.79
N SER A 23 -19.36 31.16 -8.50
CA SER A 23 -19.11 31.38 -9.93
C SER A 23 -17.64 31.62 -10.26
N GLN A 24 -16.86 32.16 -9.32
CA GLN A 24 -15.42 32.36 -9.43
C GLN A 24 -14.63 31.06 -9.60
N HIS A 25 -15.21 29.90 -9.26
CA HIS A 25 -14.55 28.59 -9.39
C HIS A 25 -14.81 27.89 -10.72
N ILE A 26 -15.73 28.41 -11.56
CA ILE A 26 -16.13 27.78 -12.84
C ILE A 26 -14.94 27.68 -13.80
N GLU A 27 -14.15 28.72 -13.92
CA GLU A 27 -12.98 28.74 -14.80
C GLU A 27 -11.98 27.62 -14.44
N VAL A 28 -11.72 27.43 -13.15
CA VAL A 28 -10.76 26.41 -12.69
C VAL A 28 -11.37 25.01 -12.79
N LEU A 29 -12.58 24.80 -12.28
CA LEU A 29 -13.16 23.45 -12.20
C LEU A 29 -13.69 22.96 -13.55
N CYS A 30 -14.48 23.79 -14.24
CA CYS A 30 -15.19 23.40 -15.45
C CYS A 30 -14.34 23.64 -16.70
N ASN A 31 -13.76 24.83 -16.87
CA ASN A 31 -13.08 25.18 -18.12
C ASN A 31 -11.69 24.52 -18.20
N ARG A 32 -10.89 24.61 -17.14
CA ARG A 32 -9.52 24.07 -17.11
C ARG A 32 -9.45 22.59 -16.79
N ASN A 33 -10.18 22.13 -15.77
CA ASN A 33 -10.09 20.75 -15.29
C ASN A 33 -11.22 19.84 -15.81
N ARG A 34 -12.19 20.40 -16.55
CA ARG A 34 -13.34 19.65 -17.13
C ARG A 34 -14.05 18.76 -16.12
N ILE A 35 -14.27 19.26 -14.91
CA ILE A 35 -14.94 18.50 -13.85
C ILE A 35 -16.45 18.50 -14.12
N ASP A 36 -16.96 17.30 -14.40
CA ASP A 36 -18.36 16.96 -14.56
C ASP A 36 -18.94 16.38 -13.25
N GLY A 37 -20.18 15.91 -13.30
CA GLY A 37 -20.90 15.31 -12.18
C GLY A 37 -20.15 14.17 -11.49
N PRO A 38 -19.77 13.10 -12.21
CA PRO A 38 -18.94 12.02 -11.67
C PRO A 38 -17.61 12.53 -11.11
N GLY A 39 -16.93 13.44 -11.81
CA GLY A 39 -15.71 14.07 -11.32
C GLY A 39 -15.91 14.77 -9.97
N LEU A 40 -17.04 15.45 -9.80
CA LEU A 40 -17.43 16.11 -8.56
C LEU A 40 -17.83 15.10 -7.47
N GLN A 41 -18.49 14.00 -7.83
CA GLN A 41 -18.88 12.92 -6.93
C GLN A 41 -17.67 12.22 -6.29
N PHE A 42 -16.58 12.03 -7.05
CA PHE A 42 -15.35 11.41 -6.57
C PHE A 42 -14.26 12.41 -6.14
N MET A 43 -14.56 13.70 -6.12
CA MET A 43 -13.61 14.75 -5.72
C MET A 43 -13.20 14.61 -4.24
N SER A 44 -11.91 14.56 -3.93
CA SER A 44 -11.46 14.63 -2.53
C SER A 44 -11.05 16.05 -2.14
N LYS A 45 -11.12 16.39 -0.85
CA LYS A 45 -10.68 17.71 -0.34
C LYS A 45 -9.22 18.00 -0.69
N ARG A 46 -8.39 16.95 -0.74
CA ARG A 46 -6.98 17.03 -1.16
C ARG A 46 -6.84 17.29 -2.66
N ARG A 47 -7.62 16.62 -3.51
CA ARG A 47 -7.64 16.88 -4.96
C ARG A 47 -8.09 18.33 -5.23
N LEU A 48 -9.10 18.80 -4.51
CA LEU A 48 -9.55 20.19 -4.57
C LEU A 48 -8.41 21.16 -4.20
N ARG A 49 -7.68 20.91 -3.10
CA ARG A 49 -6.48 21.71 -2.72
C ARG A 49 -5.37 21.72 -3.77
N ARG A 50 -5.24 20.66 -4.58
CA ARG A 50 -4.24 20.60 -5.67
C ARG A 50 -4.67 21.40 -6.89
N ILE A 51 -5.96 21.44 -7.17
CA ILE A 51 -6.54 22.15 -8.32
C ILE A 51 -6.52 23.67 -8.11
N PHE A 52 -6.74 24.12 -6.88
CA PHE A 52 -6.69 25.55 -6.55
C PHE A 52 -5.28 25.99 -6.13
N PRO A 53 -4.74 27.07 -6.71
CA PRO A 53 -3.48 27.66 -6.26
C PRO A 53 -3.51 28.01 -4.77
N LYS A 54 -2.36 27.97 -4.09
CA LYS A 54 -2.25 28.30 -2.65
C LYS A 54 -2.83 29.68 -2.29
N THR A 55 -2.86 30.61 -3.25
CA THR A 55 -3.45 31.95 -3.09
C THR A 55 -4.95 31.92 -2.80
N PHE A 56 -5.69 30.89 -3.25
CA PHE A 56 -7.12 30.71 -2.98
C PHE A 56 -7.43 30.18 -1.57
N SER A 57 -6.42 29.65 -0.85
CA SER A 57 -6.66 29.03 0.46
C SER A 57 -6.81 30.04 1.62
N ARG A 58 -6.64 31.34 1.38
CA ARG A 58 -6.63 32.37 2.45
C ARG A 58 -8.01 32.75 3.00
N ASN A 59 -9.08 32.54 2.25
CA ASN A 59 -10.40 33.11 2.60
C ASN A 59 -11.48 32.09 2.98
N GLY A 60 -11.11 30.83 3.28
CA GLY A 60 -12.10 29.80 3.63
C GLY A 60 -12.99 29.33 2.46
N GLU A 61 -12.88 29.94 1.28
CA GLU A 61 -13.63 29.62 0.06
C GLU A 61 -13.54 28.12 -0.31
N LEU A 62 -12.36 27.53 -0.17
CA LEU A 62 -12.16 26.10 -0.44
C LEU A 62 -12.96 25.20 0.52
N THR A 63 -13.12 25.63 1.77
CA THR A 63 -13.94 24.93 2.76
C THR A 63 -15.42 25.07 2.41
N THR A 64 -15.86 26.27 2.01
CA THR A 64 -17.23 26.52 1.55
C THR A 64 -17.59 25.66 0.34
N LEU A 65 -16.71 25.64 -0.68
CA LEU A 65 -16.87 24.79 -1.86
C LEU A 65 -16.95 23.31 -1.49
N TRP A 66 -16.06 22.83 -0.60
CA TRP A 66 -16.08 21.45 -0.14
C TRP A 66 -17.40 21.09 0.57
N ASN A 67 -17.90 21.98 1.43
CA ASN A 67 -19.15 21.75 2.14
C ASN A 67 -20.35 21.66 1.18
N HIS A 68 -20.39 22.48 0.12
CA HIS A 68 -21.43 22.38 -0.91
C HIS A 68 -21.33 21.09 -1.73
N ILE A 69 -20.13 20.60 -2.03
CA ILE A 69 -19.94 19.30 -2.69
C ILE A 69 -20.49 18.16 -1.81
N GLU A 70 -20.22 18.19 -0.51
CA GLU A 70 -20.75 17.18 0.43
C GLU A 70 -22.28 17.25 0.56
N GLN A 71 -22.86 18.45 0.65
CA GLN A 71 -24.31 18.62 0.64
C GLN A 71 -24.96 18.05 -0.63
N LEU A 72 -24.34 18.29 -1.79
CA LEU A 72 -24.82 17.76 -3.07
C LEU A 72 -24.78 16.23 -3.11
N ARG A 73 -23.76 15.60 -2.53
CA ARG A 73 -23.65 14.13 -2.41
C ARG A 73 -24.71 13.55 -1.48
N CYS A 74 -24.99 14.21 -0.36
CA CYS A 74 -26.04 13.78 0.55
C CYS A 74 -27.42 13.87 -0.10
N ALA A 75 -27.70 14.96 -0.81
CA ALA A 75 -28.96 15.14 -1.54
C ALA A 75 -29.17 14.07 -2.61
N SER A 76 -28.10 13.65 -3.31
CA SER A 76 -28.18 12.61 -4.34
C SER A 76 -28.47 11.20 -3.81
N LYS A 77 -28.33 10.95 -2.50
CA LYS A 77 -28.58 9.63 -1.89
C LYS A 77 -30.03 9.44 -1.43
N ASN A 78 -30.77 10.53 -1.27
CA ASN A 78 -32.11 10.51 -0.67
C ASN A 78 -33.23 10.55 -1.72
N ASP A 79 -32.95 10.20 -2.97
CA ASP A 79 -33.96 10.21 -4.03
C ASP A 79 -34.86 8.95 -3.87
N PRO A 80 -36.13 9.07 -3.45
CA PRO A 80 -36.94 7.94 -2.95
C PRO A 80 -37.63 7.15 -4.07
N LEU A 81 -36.90 6.81 -5.14
CA LEU A 81 -37.53 6.30 -6.37
C LEU A 81 -37.32 4.81 -6.68
N ASP A 82 -36.83 4.00 -5.74
CA ASP A 82 -36.75 2.53 -5.91
C ASP A 82 -37.41 1.78 -4.74
N GLU A 83 -38.68 2.08 -4.45
CA GLU A 83 -39.59 1.14 -3.77
C GLU A 83 -40.51 0.50 -4.81
N ASN A 84 -39.97 -0.43 -5.61
CA ASN A 84 -40.77 -1.45 -6.30
C ASN A 84 -39.87 -2.51 -6.93
N THR A 85 -39.36 -3.44 -6.12
CA THR A 85 -39.08 -4.82 -6.57
C THR A 85 -38.95 -5.72 -5.34
N SER A 86 -40.11 -6.08 -4.78
CA SER A 86 -40.26 -7.27 -3.95
C SER A 86 -40.87 -8.34 -4.83
N ASP A 87 -40.09 -9.36 -5.20
CA ASP A 87 -40.63 -10.66 -5.54
C ASP A 87 -39.75 -11.75 -4.93
N GLU A 88 -40.47 -12.75 -4.43
CA GLU A 88 -40.11 -13.82 -3.52
C GLU A 88 -39.05 -14.76 -4.08
N CYS A 89 -38.24 -15.35 -3.19
CA CYS A 89 -37.78 -16.73 -3.35
C CYS A 89 -37.45 -17.33 -1.98
N GLU A 90 -38.20 -18.37 -1.66
CA GLU A 90 -38.14 -19.21 -0.48
C GLU A 90 -36.82 -20.00 -0.33
N GLU A 91 -36.42 -20.12 0.93
CA GLU A 91 -36.06 -21.35 1.64
C GLU A 91 -35.37 -22.49 0.88
N SER A 92 -34.13 -22.78 1.26
CA SER A 92 -33.68 -24.15 1.55
C SER A 92 -32.36 -24.15 2.30
N ALA A 93 -32.38 -24.76 3.48
CA ALA A 93 -31.19 -25.12 4.25
C ALA A 93 -30.41 -26.26 3.56
N PRO A 94 -29.11 -26.39 3.86
CA PRO A 94 -28.57 -27.73 4.01
C PRO A 94 -27.82 -27.91 5.33
N ASP A 95 -28.22 -28.99 5.98
CA ASP A 95 -27.44 -29.82 6.89
C ASP A 95 -26.16 -30.28 6.19
N GLU A 96 -24.99 -30.14 6.83
CA GLU A 96 -23.94 -31.15 6.69
C GLU A 96 -22.86 -31.03 7.78
N THR A 97 -22.78 -32.11 8.53
CA THR A 97 -21.65 -32.51 9.35
C THR A 97 -20.47 -32.88 8.46
N THR A 98 -19.29 -32.29 8.65
CA THR A 98 -18.07 -32.83 8.04
C THR A 98 -16.89 -32.85 9.01
N LYS A 99 -16.43 -34.07 9.23
CA LYS A 99 -15.30 -34.49 10.06
C LYS A 99 -13.98 -34.00 9.45
N HIS A 100 -13.10 -33.47 10.29
CA HIS A 100 -11.71 -33.18 9.94
C HIS A 100 -10.92 -34.49 9.67
N PRO A 101 -10.23 -34.63 8.52
CA PRO A 101 -9.17 -35.61 8.37
C PRO A 101 -7.85 -35.05 8.87
N LYS A 102 -7.20 -35.83 9.76
CA LYS A 102 -5.82 -35.65 10.20
C LYS A 102 -4.86 -35.87 9.02
N LEU A 103 -3.98 -34.92 8.75
CA LEU A 103 -2.81 -35.12 7.88
C LEU A 103 -1.71 -35.87 8.65
N PRO A 104 -1.10 -36.91 8.07
CA PRO A 104 0.04 -37.57 8.69
C PRO A 104 1.35 -36.84 8.37
N MET A 105 2.16 -36.65 9.43
CA MET A 105 3.61 -36.47 9.35
C MET A 105 4.23 -37.74 8.74
N ASN A 106 5.13 -37.58 7.75
CA ASN A 106 6.19 -38.57 7.56
C ASN A 106 7.51 -38.00 7.00
N GLN A 107 8.50 -38.06 7.90
CA GLN A 107 9.91 -38.46 7.80
C GLN A 107 10.64 -38.55 6.44
N GLN A 108 11.71 -37.74 6.37
CA GLN A 108 13.07 -37.87 5.82
C GLN A 108 13.54 -39.04 4.89
N LYS A 109 14.29 -38.60 3.84
CA LYS A 109 15.55 -39.11 3.19
C LYS A 109 15.52 -40.43 2.38
N PRO A 110 16.52 -40.73 1.49
CA PRO A 110 17.77 -40.01 1.17
C PRO A 110 18.17 -39.81 -0.31
N GLU A 111 19.09 -38.84 -0.48
CA GLU A 111 20.20 -38.69 -1.44
C GLU A 111 20.39 -39.73 -2.56
N GLU A 112 20.34 -39.26 -3.81
CA GLU A 112 20.88 -39.98 -4.97
C GLU A 112 21.93 -39.14 -5.71
N LYS A 113 23.02 -39.81 -6.07
CA LYS A 113 24.31 -39.27 -6.51
C LYS A 113 24.26 -38.93 -8.01
N LEU A 114 24.72 -37.74 -8.39
CA LEU A 114 25.06 -37.43 -9.78
C LEU A 114 26.56 -37.69 -10.05
N PRO A 115 26.92 -38.31 -11.19
CA PRO A 115 28.31 -38.44 -11.60
C PRO A 115 28.77 -37.23 -12.42
N MET A 116 30.06 -36.92 -12.21
CA MET A 116 30.85 -35.94 -12.95
C MET A 116 31.09 -36.37 -14.39
N SER A 117 31.10 -35.42 -15.32
CA SER A 117 31.77 -35.56 -16.62
C SER A 117 32.38 -34.23 -17.05
N LYS A 118 33.69 -34.28 -17.33
CA LYS A 118 34.53 -33.23 -17.91
C LYS A 118 34.76 -33.57 -19.38
N THR A 119 34.58 -32.62 -20.31
CA THR A 119 35.51 -32.44 -21.45
C THR A 119 35.39 -31.04 -22.06
N ALA A 120 36.52 -30.53 -22.56
CA ALA A 120 36.76 -29.15 -23.00
C ALA A 120 36.56 -28.98 -24.54
N PRO A 121 37.23 -28.01 -25.23
CA PRO A 121 36.60 -26.81 -25.78
C PRO A 121 36.54 -26.82 -27.33
N HIS A 122 35.51 -26.20 -27.91
CA HIS A 122 35.52 -25.83 -29.32
C HIS A 122 34.77 -24.51 -29.56
N GLU A 123 35.53 -23.49 -29.92
CA GLU A 123 35.15 -22.43 -30.86
C GLU A 123 35.71 -22.86 -32.25
N PRO A 124 35.15 -22.42 -33.40
CA PRO A 124 34.98 -20.99 -33.69
C PRO A 124 33.79 -20.58 -34.58
N ALA A 125 33.70 -19.25 -34.71
CA ALA A 125 33.28 -18.46 -35.88
C ALA A 125 31.84 -17.90 -35.92
N ASN A 126 31.84 -16.57 -35.76
CA ASN A 126 31.10 -15.56 -36.54
C ASN A 126 29.57 -15.70 -36.67
N LEU A 127 28.87 -14.76 -36.02
CA LEU A 127 27.75 -14.04 -36.61
C LEU A 127 27.61 -12.65 -35.98
N SER A 128 28.04 -11.66 -36.75
CA SER A 128 27.38 -10.39 -37.05
C SER A 128 26.26 -9.87 -36.13
N SER A 129 26.35 -8.56 -35.87
CA SER A 129 25.26 -7.62 -35.55
C SER A 129 24.60 -7.74 -34.18
N ALA A 130 25.25 -7.17 -33.16
CA ALA A 130 24.60 -6.73 -31.92
C ALA A 130 25.08 -5.31 -31.56
N ALA A 131 24.78 -4.35 -32.42
CA ALA A 131 24.92 -2.93 -32.12
C ALA A 131 23.68 -2.22 -32.66
N GLN A 132 22.54 -2.39 -31.99
CA GLN A 132 21.33 -1.58 -32.07
C GLN A 132 20.20 -2.25 -31.27
N ASN A 133 20.22 -2.17 -29.93
CA ASN A 133 18.99 -2.20 -29.14
C ASN A 133 19.15 -1.76 -27.67
N GLU A 134 20.03 -0.80 -27.38
CA GLU A 134 20.15 -0.23 -26.02
C GLU A 134 19.08 0.85 -25.71
N GLY A 135 18.07 1.03 -26.55
CA GLY A 135 17.16 2.17 -26.47
C GLY A 135 15.81 1.97 -25.79
N ARG A 136 15.48 0.81 -25.19
CA ARG A 136 14.06 0.50 -24.84
C ARG A 136 13.73 0.03 -23.42
N THR A 137 14.63 0.11 -22.43
CA THR A 137 14.44 -0.65 -21.17
C THR A 137 14.24 0.13 -19.87
N ASP A 138 13.72 1.36 -19.88
CA ASP A 138 13.50 2.13 -18.63
C ASP A 138 12.05 2.57 -18.34
N THR A 139 11.05 2.04 -19.05
CA THR A 139 9.66 2.52 -18.89
C THR A 139 8.86 1.87 -17.75
N ASN A 140 9.47 1.02 -16.91
CA ASN A 140 8.79 0.35 -15.78
C ASN A 140 9.53 0.51 -14.43
N LEU A 141 10.33 1.56 -14.26
CA LEU A 141 10.91 1.97 -12.97
C LEU A 141 9.88 2.64 -12.03
N TYR A 142 8.60 2.29 -12.14
CA TYR A 142 7.51 2.98 -11.45
C TYR A 142 7.36 2.57 -9.98
N ILE A 143 8.36 2.91 -9.19
CA ILE A 143 8.20 3.26 -7.77
C ILE A 143 8.99 4.55 -7.61
N ILE A 144 8.28 5.67 -7.45
CA ILE A 144 8.93 6.95 -7.13
C ILE A 144 9.80 6.73 -5.88
N LYS A 145 11.09 7.13 -5.94
CA LYS A 145 12.00 7.04 -4.79
C LYS A 145 11.35 7.67 -3.56
N TYR A 146 11.16 6.86 -2.53
CA TYR A 146 10.72 7.30 -1.21
C TYR A 146 11.93 7.33 -0.24
N PRO A 147 11.99 8.23 0.75
CA PRO A 147 10.98 9.24 1.11
C PRO A 147 10.64 10.23 0.01
N SER A 148 9.33 10.39 -0.23
CA SER A 148 8.82 11.72 -0.54
C SER A 148 9.39 12.61 0.55
N LYS A 149 9.92 13.78 0.22
CA LYS A 149 10.67 14.74 1.08
C LYS A 149 9.90 15.22 2.34
N HIS A 150 9.10 14.37 2.97
CA HIS A 150 7.94 14.61 3.83
C HIS A 150 7.73 13.49 4.87
N VAL A 151 8.68 12.58 5.12
CA VAL A 151 8.75 12.11 6.52
C VAL A 151 9.28 13.33 7.25
N SER A 152 8.36 14.11 7.81
CA SER A 152 8.69 15.19 8.72
C SER A 152 9.56 14.64 9.84
N GLU A 153 10.35 15.51 10.46
CA GLU A 153 11.12 15.18 11.67
C GLU A 153 10.26 14.45 12.71
N ILE A 154 8.94 14.73 12.74
CA ILE A 154 7.96 14.04 13.57
C ILE A 154 6.78 13.61 12.70
N ALA A 155 6.34 12.35 12.79
CA ALA A 155 5.15 11.87 12.08
C ALA A 155 4.34 10.85 12.89
N ASP A 156 3.02 10.88 12.69
CA ASP A 156 2.11 9.87 13.23
C ASP A 156 2.13 8.61 12.36
N VAL A 157 2.39 7.47 12.97
CA VAL A 157 2.62 6.19 12.29
C VAL A 157 1.94 5.03 13.02
N TYR A 158 1.78 3.92 12.30
CA TYR A 158 1.53 2.61 12.91
C TYR A 158 2.44 1.57 12.26
N VAL A 159 2.73 0.50 12.99
CA VAL A 159 3.57 -0.59 12.47
C VAL A 159 2.77 -1.45 11.51
N THR A 160 3.28 -1.64 10.30
CA THR A 160 2.71 -2.57 9.31
C THR A 160 3.39 -3.93 9.36
N GLN A 161 4.69 -3.96 9.65
CA GLN A 161 5.47 -5.19 9.77
C GLN A 161 6.64 -5.00 10.74
N PHE A 162 6.87 -5.97 11.62
CA PHE A 162 8.00 -5.96 12.55
C PHE A 162 8.83 -7.23 12.36
N TYR A 163 10.15 -7.06 12.19
CA TYR A 163 11.09 -8.17 12.16
C TYR A 163 12.10 -8.08 13.31
N SER A 164 12.58 -6.86 13.58
CA SER A 164 13.52 -6.54 14.64
C SER A 164 13.55 -5.03 14.83
N PHE A 165 14.20 -4.52 15.87
CA PHE A 165 14.37 -3.08 16.05
C PHE A 165 15.20 -2.40 14.96
N ASP A 166 16.08 -3.13 14.27
CA ASP A 166 16.79 -2.63 13.10
C ASP A 166 15.98 -2.70 11.80
N LYS A 167 14.80 -3.34 11.85
CA LYS A 167 13.97 -3.62 10.68
C LYS A 167 12.49 -3.64 11.06
N ILE A 168 11.91 -2.45 11.13
CA ILE A 168 10.49 -2.21 11.35
C ILE A 168 9.94 -1.49 10.13
N TYR A 169 8.72 -1.81 9.73
CA TYR A 169 8.00 -1.05 8.72
C TYR A 169 6.87 -0.26 9.34
N PHE A 170 6.86 1.04 9.06
CA PHE A 170 5.81 1.96 9.49
C PHE A 170 5.06 2.50 8.28
N ARG A 171 3.76 2.76 8.43
CA ARG A 171 2.99 3.58 7.49
C ARG A 171 2.52 4.84 8.22
N ASN A 172 2.56 5.97 7.52
CA ASN A 172 2.02 7.22 8.04
C ASN A 172 0.50 7.11 8.19
N VAL A 173 -0.05 7.56 9.31
CA VAL A 173 -1.49 7.53 9.58
C VAL A 173 -2.30 8.25 8.50
N GLU A 174 -1.77 9.34 7.94
CA GLU A 174 -2.41 10.10 6.86
C GLU A 174 -2.53 9.30 5.54
N ASP A 175 -1.61 8.36 5.31
CA ASP A 175 -1.58 7.56 4.09
C ASP A 175 -2.59 6.40 4.14
N GLU A 176 -3.14 6.05 5.31
CA GLU A 176 -4.00 4.87 5.47
C GLU A 176 -5.28 4.96 4.64
N SER A 177 -5.95 6.11 4.69
CA SER A 177 -7.17 6.34 3.91
C SER A 177 -6.92 6.21 2.41
N ILE A 178 -5.80 6.75 1.92
CA ILE A 178 -5.41 6.68 0.50
C ILE A 178 -5.11 5.24 0.11
N TYR A 179 -4.39 4.51 0.95
CA TYR A 179 -4.09 3.09 0.71
C TYR A 179 -5.36 2.26 0.60
N VAL A 180 -6.24 2.37 1.60
CA VAL A 180 -7.44 1.53 1.74
C VAL A 180 -8.51 1.89 0.72
N GLN A 181 -8.75 3.19 0.49
CA GLN A 181 -9.88 3.65 -0.33
C GLN A 181 -9.52 3.90 -1.79
N GLU A 182 -8.25 4.17 -2.11
CA GLU A 182 -7.84 4.48 -3.49
C GLU A 182 -6.94 3.38 -4.06
N ILE A 183 -5.79 3.12 -3.46
CA ILE A 183 -4.74 2.30 -4.08
C ILE A 183 -5.11 0.83 -4.14
N LYS A 184 -5.53 0.27 -3.01
CA LYS A 184 -5.86 -1.14 -2.92
C LYS A 184 -7.03 -1.53 -3.84
N PRO A 185 -8.20 -0.85 -3.84
CA PRO A 185 -9.30 -1.21 -4.73
C PRO A 185 -8.93 -0.99 -6.21
N LEU A 186 -8.33 0.16 -6.56
CA LEU A 186 -7.90 0.43 -7.93
C LEU A 186 -6.96 -0.67 -8.45
N LEU A 187 -5.98 -1.09 -7.65
CA LEU A 187 -5.07 -2.16 -8.02
C LEU A 187 -5.82 -3.48 -8.24
N GLN A 188 -6.77 -3.83 -7.36
CA GLN A 188 -7.57 -5.05 -7.55
C GLN A 188 -8.36 -4.98 -8.85
N ASP A 189 -9.02 -3.86 -9.14
CA ASP A 189 -9.93 -3.75 -10.28
C ASP A 189 -9.16 -3.77 -11.60
N MET A 190 -8.06 -3.03 -11.70
CA MET A 190 -7.20 -3.05 -12.89
C MET A 190 -6.64 -4.45 -13.16
N LEU A 191 -6.22 -5.16 -12.10
CA LEU A 191 -5.74 -6.53 -12.21
C LEU A 191 -6.86 -7.58 -12.21
N ARG A 192 -8.14 -7.22 -12.16
CA ARG A 192 -9.21 -8.14 -12.53
C ARG A 192 -9.48 -8.05 -14.02
N SER A 193 -9.49 -6.83 -14.55
CA SER A 193 -9.85 -6.57 -15.96
C SER A 193 -8.73 -6.85 -16.96
N ASN A 194 -7.47 -6.56 -16.63
CA ASN A 194 -6.37 -6.67 -17.59
C ASN A 194 -5.03 -6.98 -16.92
N ARG A 195 -4.78 -8.26 -16.63
CA ARG A 195 -3.51 -8.72 -16.04
C ARG A 195 -2.50 -9.01 -17.13
N GLN A 196 -1.38 -8.30 -17.09
CA GLN A 196 -0.21 -8.65 -17.88
C GLN A 196 0.85 -9.26 -16.97
N PHE A 197 0.97 -10.59 -16.99
CA PHE A 197 1.96 -11.30 -16.18
C PHE A 197 3.38 -11.03 -16.67
N MET A 198 4.33 -11.01 -15.73
CA MET A 198 5.75 -10.89 -16.04
C MET A 198 6.35 -12.25 -16.43
N ASN A 199 7.35 -12.27 -17.32
CA ASN A 199 8.22 -13.43 -17.46
C ASN A 199 9.40 -13.32 -16.49
N TYR A 200 9.87 -14.46 -15.97
CA TYR A 200 11.05 -14.51 -15.10
C TYR A 200 12.32 -13.92 -15.75
N ARG A 201 12.41 -13.97 -17.09
CA ARG A 201 13.53 -13.38 -17.85
C ARG A 201 13.53 -11.86 -17.80
N ASP A 202 12.35 -11.24 -17.75
CA ASP A 202 12.18 -9.78 -17.74
C ASP A 202 12.34 -9.18 -16.33
N MET A 203 12.37 -10.03 -15.32
CA MET A 203 12.55 -9.64 -13.92
C MET A 203 13.98 -9.15 -13.66
N ARG A 204 14.09 -7.94 -13.14
CA ARG A 204 15.32 -7.29 -12.67
C ARG A 204 15.05 -6.65 -11.31
N GLU A 205 16.08 -6.61 -10.46
CA GLU A 205 15.97 -5.97 -9.15
C GLU A 205 15.55 -4.49 -9.28
N GLY A 206 14.73 -4.02 -8.35
CA GLY A 206 14.17 -2.67 -8.35
C GLY A 206 12.93 -2.46 -9.23
N ILE A 207 12.59 -3.39 -10.13
CA ILE A 207 11.39 -3.25 -10.97
C ILE A 207 10.12 -3.27 -10.12
N ALA A 208 9.23 -2.31 -10.41
CA ALA A 208 7.89 -2.22 -9.86
C ALA A 208 6.97 -3.28 -10.47
N CYS A 209 6.19 -3.95 -9.63
CA CYS A 209 5.25 -4.98 -10.06
C CYS A 209 4.02 -5.02 -9.17
N ALA A 210 3.06 -5.85 -9.55
CA ALA A 210 1.98 -6.28 -8.68
C ALA A 210 2.17 -7.76 -8.31
N VAL A 211 1.93 -8.10 -7.05
CA VAL A 211 2.15 -9.44 -6.49
C VAL A 211 0.84 -9.98 -5.93
N PHE A 212 0.47 -11.20 -6.34
CA PHE A 212 -0.66 -11.92 -5.80
C PHE A 212 -0.23 -12.76 -4.58
N HIS A 213 -0.77 -12.38 -3.42
CA HIS A 213 -0.45 -12.97 -2.13
C HIS A 213 -1.71 -12.99 -1.26
N CYS A 214 -1.95 -14.07 -0.52
CA CYS A 214 -3.14 -14.22 0.36
C CYS A 214 -4.46 -13.77 -0.31
N SER A 215 -4.68 -14.24 -1.56
CA SER A 215 -5.86 -13.98 -2.38
C SER A 215 -6.10 -12.51 -2.76
N LYS A 216 -5.09 -11.64 -2.65
CA LYS A 216 -5.18 -10.21 -2.98
C LYS A 216 -3.95 -9.76 -3.77
N TRP A 217 -4.13 -8.72 -4.59
CA TRP A 217 -3.02 -8.05 -5.26
C TRP A 217 -2.42 -6.96 -4.40
N TYR A 218 -1.09 -6.84 -4.43
CA TYR A 218 -0.32 -5.82 -3.72
C TYR A 218 0.66 -5.17 -4.67
N ARG A 219 1.01 -3.90 -4.44
CA ARG A 219 2.17 -3.31 -5.12
C ARG A 219 3.43 -3.92 -4.53
N GLY A 220 4.40 -4.20 -5.38
CA GLY A 220 5.66 -4.78 -4.95
C GLY A 220 6.85 -4.32 -5.78
N THR A 221 8.03 -4.65 -5.28
CA THR A 221 9.29 -4.50 -6.01
C THR A 221 10.08 -5.80 -5.96
N ILE A 222 10.82 -6.07 -7.03
CA ILE A 222 11.73 -7.21 -7.10
C ILE A 222 12.96 -6.87 -6.28
N ILE A 223 13.21 -7.61 -5.20
CA ILE A 223 14.38 -7.41 -4.35
C ILE A 223 15.56 -8.23 -4.85
N LYS A 224 15.32 -9.50 -5.18
CA LYS A 224 16.39 -10.42 -5.58
C LYS A 224 15.86 -11.60 -6.37
N LYS A 225 16.63 -12.04 -7.37
CA LYS A 225 16.46 -13.36 -8.00
C LYS A 225 17.33 -14.37 -7.27
N ILE A 226 16.73 -15.45 -6.84
CA ILE A 226 17.37 -16.60 -6.18
C ILE A 226 17.04 -17.79 -7.07
N ALA A 227 17.97 -18.73 -7.30
CA ALA A 227 17.86 -19.80 -8.31
C ALA A 227 16.41 -20.21 -8.69
N GLU A 228 15.66 -20.77 -7.75
CA GLU A 228 14.28 -21.25 -7.95
C GLU A 228 13.18 -20.32 -7.41
N THR A 229 13.51 -19.13 -6.90
CA THR A 229 12.54 -18.21 -6.32
C THR A 229 12.87 -16.73 -6.60
N VAL A 230 11.84 -15.90 -6.69
CA VAL A 230 12.01 -14.45 -6.71
C VAL A 230 11.59 -13.91 -5.36
N LYS A 231 12.47 -13.13 -4.73
CA LYS A 231 12.15 -12.38 -3.52
C LYS A 231 11.59 -11.03 -3.92
N LEU A 232 10.36 -10.76 -3.48
CA LEU A 232 9.66 -9.50 -3.70
C LEU A 232 9.37 -8.83 -2.35
N LEU A 233 9.28 -7.50 -2.33
CA LEU A 233 8.82 -6.73 -1.18
C LEU A 233 7.46 -6.13 -1.52
N LEU A 234 6.46 -6.36 -0.68
CA LEU A 234 5.16 -5.69 -0.75
C LEU A 234 5.31 -4.27 -0.22
N ILE A 235 5.51 -3.30 -1.10
CA ILE A 235 6.02 -1.96 -0.74
C ILE A 235 5.07 -1.12 0.11
N ASP A 236 3.79 -1.48 0.15
CA ASP A 236 2.80 -0.82 1.00
C ASP A 236 2.65 -1.49 2.36
N VAL A 237 3.21 -2.68 2.55
CA VAL A 237 3.08 -3.48 3.79
C VAL A 237 4.42 -3.64 4.50
N GLY A 238 5.52 -3.75 3.75
CA GLY A 238 6.85 -4.06 4.28
C GLY A 238 7.17 -5.56 4.36
N GLU A 239 6.26 -6.41 3.91
CA GLU A 239 6.42 -7.86 3.92
C GLU A 239 7.24 -8.36 2.72
N SER A 240 8.21 -9.25 2.97
CA SER A 240 8.91 -9.97 1.90
C SER A 240 8.19 -11.26 1.53
N VAL A 241 7.89 -11.44 0.24
CA VAL A 241 7.24 -12.64 -0.31
C VAL A 241 8.21 -13.35 -1.25
N PHE A 242 8.22 -14.68 -1.19
CA PHE A 242 8.98 -15.54 -2.10
C PHE A 242 8.02 -16.21 -3.09
N VAL A 243 8.28 -16.05 -4.38
CA VAL A 243 7.48 -16.65 -5.45
C VAL A 243 8.35 -17.63 -6.22
N PRO A 244 8.00 -18.94 -6.27
CA PRO A 244 8.69 -19.91 -7.11
C PRO A 244 8.72 -19.47 -8.58
N VAL A 245 9.80 -19.76 -9.30
CA VAL A 245 9.95 -19.37 -10.72
C VAL A 245 8.78 -19.88 -11.57
N GLY A 246 8.31 -21.11 -11.32
CA GLY A 246 7.15 -21.70 -12.01
C GLY A 246 5.81 -20.99 -11.77
N ASP A 247 5.70 -20.19 -10.70
CA ASP A 247 4.48 -19.45 -10.35
C ASP A 247 4.51 -17.98 -10.76
N VAL A 248 5.65 -17.48 -11.25
CA VAL A 248 5.81 -16.07 -11.65
C VAL A 248 4.71 -15.64 -12.62
N ALA A 249 4.45 -16.44 -13.65
CA ALA A 249 3.45 -16.16 -14.68
C ALA A 249 1.99 -16.19 -14.18
N LYS A 250 1.76 -16.49 -12.90
CA LYS A 250 0.43 -16.53 -12.26
C LYS A 250 0.32 -15.56 -11.09
N ARG A 251 1.45 -15.18 -10.49
CA ARG A 251 1.49 -14.43 -9.23
C ARG A 251 2.15 -13.08 -9.33
N VAL A 252 2.87 -12.78 -10.41
CA VAL A 252 3.56 -11.50 -10.58
C VAL A 252 3.17 -10.87 -11.91
N ALA A 253 2.54 -9.71 -11.83
CA ALA A 253 2.10 -8.93 -12.98
C ALA A 253 2.89 -7.63 -13.07
N TRP A 254 2.99 -7.09 -14.28
CA TRP A 254 3.43 -5.72 -14.47
C TRP A 254 2.48 -4.78 -13.72
N LEU A 255 3.03 -3.80 -13.02
CA LEU A 255 2.21 -2.80 -12.35
C LEU A 255 1.47 -1.99 -13.43
N PRO A 256 0.12 -1.91 -13.38
CA PRO A 256 -0.63 -1.16 -14.39
C PRO A 256 -0.19 0.31 -14.42
N LYS A 257 -0.01 0.87 -15.62
CA LYS A 257 0.38 2.26 -15.82
C LYS A 257 -0.79 3.18 -15.53
N HIS A 258 -0.96 3.53 -14.25
CA HIS A 258 -1.98 4.46 -13.78
C HIS A 258 -1.35 5.48 -12.84
N VAL A 259 -1.70 6.76 -12.99
CA VAL A 259 -1.11 7.86 -12.21
C VAL A 259 -1.25 7.65 -10.70
N SER A 260 -2.40 7.14 -10.25
CA SER A 260 -2.62 6.83 -8.83
C SER A 260 -1.81 5.62 -8.34
N LEU A 261 -1.43 4.67 -9.21
CA LEU A 261 -0.58 3.54 -8.79
C LEU A 261 0.91 3.90 -8.80
N ALA A 262 1.27 5.01 -9.46
CA ALA A 262 2.61 5.61 -9.43
C ALA A 262 2.87 6.42 -8.15
N LEU A 263 2.28 6.04 -7.01
CA LEU A 263 2.63 6.58 -5.70
C LEU A 263 3.93 5.93 -5.17
N PRO A 264 4.64 6.59 -4.23
CA PRO A 264 5.71 5.93 -3.50
C PRO A 264 5.23 4.70 -2.72
N PRO A 265 6.15 3.83 -2.25
CA PRO A 265 5.88 2.87 -1.18
C PRO A 265 5.17 3.56 -0.02
N MET A 266 4.20 2.89 0.60
CA MET A 266 3.50 3.43 1.78
C MET A 266 3.98 2.80 3.10
N ALA A 267 4.82 1.77 3.04
CA ALA A 267 5.50 1.21 4.20
C ALA A 267 6.99 1.55 4.16
N TYR A 268 7.49 2.12 5.24
CA TYR A 268 8.81 2.71 5.35
C TYR A 268 9.68 1.86 6.24
N LEU A 269 10.82 1.42 5.69
CA LEU A 269 11.79 0.68 6.46
C LEU A 269 12.49 1.63 7.44
N CYS A 270 12.33 1.35 8.72
CA CYS A 270 12.91 2.10 9.82
C CYS A 270 13.76 1.19 10.72
N SER A 271 14.65 1.84 11.45
CA SER A 271 15.35 1.29 12.61
C SER A 271 15.02 2.15 13.82
N TYR A 272 14.83 1.51 14.97
CA TYR A 272 14.51 2.15 16.24
C TYR A 272 15.52 1.70 17.28
N ARG A 273 16.32 2.63 17.79
CA ARG A 273 17.30 2.38 18.85
C ARG A 273 17.19 3.48 19.89
N PRO A 274 16.37 3.30 20.95
CA PRO A 274 16.37 4.19 22.08
C PRO A 274 17.75 4.16 22.75
N ASN A 275 18.17 5.29 23.30
CA ASN A 275 19.45 5.40 24.00
C ASN A 275 19.50 4.42 25.17
N ASP A 276 20.69 3.86 25.43
CA ASP A 276 20.98 3.01 26.57
C ASP A 276 20.19 1.69 26.65
N TRP A 277 19.53 1.28 25.56
CA TRP A 277 18.75 0.04 25.56
C TRP A 277 19.59 -1.21 25.25
N LEU A 278 19.88 -1.99 26.29
CA LEU A 278 20.30 -3.38 26.14
C LEU A 278 19.08 -4.23 25.81
N GLN A 279 18.92 -4.65 24.55
CA GLN A 279 17.81 -5.48 24.10
C GLN A 279 17.83 -6.84 24.83
N PRO A 280 16.92 -7.12 25.77
CA PRO A 280 16.83 -8.42 26.42
C PRO A 280 16.32 -9.45 25.42
N SER A 281 16.89 -10.66 25.47
CA SER A 281 16.41 -11.80 24.70
C SER A 281 14.96 -12.12 25.06
N GLY A 282 14.06 -12.13 24.06
CA GLY A 282 12.63 -12.46 24.25
C GLY A 282 11.66 -11.28 24.09
N MET A 283 12.14 -10.04 24.06
CA MET A 283 11.28 -8.85 23.97
C MET A 283 10.58 -8.67 22.61
N THR A 284 11.05 -9.38 21.58
CA THR A 284 10.53 -9.31 20.20
C THR A 284 9.02 -9.59 20.14
N MET A 285 8.52 -10.59 20.87
CA MET A 285 7.09 -10.94 20.82
C MET A 285 6.19 -9.88 21.44
N TYR A 286 6.56 -9.36 22.62
CA TYR A 286 5.79 -8.31 23.28
C TYR A 286 5.82 -7.01 22.47
N ALA A 287 7.00 -6.66 21.94
CA ALA A 287 7.16 -5.51 21.07
C ALA A 287 6.24 -5.58 19.84
N VAL A 288 6.14 -6.74 19.19
CA VAL A 288 5.23 -6.93 18.04
C VAL A 288 3.79 -6.59 18.44
N HIS A 289 3.29 -7.17 19.53
CA HIS A 289 1.91 -6.97 19.96
C HIS A 289 1.63 -5.51 20.33
N LEU A 290 2.52 -4.90 21.13
CA LEU A 290 2.35 -3.52 21.58
C LEU A 290 2.45 -2.54 20.40
N LEU A 291 3.45 -2.69 19.53
CA LEU A 291 3.65 -1.80 18.39
C LEU A 291 2.51 -1.88 17.36
N ALA A 292 2.03 -3.10 17.07
CA ALA A 292 0.99 -3.32 16.06
C ALA A 292 -0.42 -2.91 16.51
N SER A 293 -0.67 -2.82 17.81
CA SER A 293 -2.01 -2.50 18.37
C SER A 293 -2.25 -1.00 18.56
N ARG A 294 -1.25 -0.15 18.33
CA ARG A 294 -1.30 1.27 18.70
C ARG A 294 -0.85 2.21 17.59
N LYS A 295 -1.21 3.49 17.76
CA LYS A 295 -0.70 4.60 16.95
C LYS A 295 0.43 5.28 17.70
N TRP A 296 1.47 5.64 16.97
CA TRP A 296 2.67 6.20 17.54
C TRP A 296 3.00 7.54 16.89
N THR A 297 3.62 8.43 17.65
CA THR A 297 4.32 9.60 17.14
C THR A 297 5.79 9.24 17.07
N ALA A 298 6.33 9.09 15.86
CA ALA A 298 7.73 8.77 15.63
C ALA A 298 8.53 10.06 15.38
N THR A 299 9.68 10.17 16.04
CA THR A 299 10.67 11.23 15.77
C THR A 299 11.85 10.66 15.01
N PHE A 300 12.17 11.25 13.87
CA PHE A 300 13.17 10.79 12.91
C PHE A 300 14.42 11.66 12.97
N VAL A 301 15.59 11.02 13.01
CA VAL A 301 16.89 11.72 12.97
C VAL A 301 17.26 12.09 11.54
N ASP A 302 17.02 11.16 10.62
CA ASP A 302 17.34 11.30 9.21
C ASP A 302 16.32 10.57 8.34
N CYS A 303 16.36 10.87 7.04
CA CYS A 303 15.55 10.23 6.01
C CYS A 303 16.32 9.13 5.27
N GLY A 304 17.29 8.50 5.93
CA GLY A 304 18.05 7.36 5.41
C GLY A 304 17.17 6.13 5.16
N VAL A 305 17.76 5.07 4.61
CA VAL A 305 17.11 3.76 4.45
C VAL A 305 18.02 2.70 5.06
N PRO A 306 17.69 2.13 6.24
CA PRO A 306 16.51 2.42 7.06
C PRO A 306 16.49 3.85 7.61
N ALA A 307 15.29 4.44 7.78
CA ALA A 307 15.14 5.71 8.49
C ALA A 307 15.35 5.47 9.99
N LYS A 308 16.05 6.38 10.67
CA LYS A 308 16.37 6.22 12.10
C LYS A 308 15.34 6.94 12.96
N ILE A 309 14.70 6.19 13.85
CA ILE A 309 13.75 6.70 14.84
C ILE A 309 14.47 6.76 16.20
N THR A 310 14.44 7.92 16.84
CA THR A 310 14.97 8.13 18.20
C THR A 310 13.91 8.02 19.28
N MET A 311 12.69 8.44 18.98
CA MET A 311 11.58 8.41 19.93
C MET A 311 10.33 7.84 19.27
N LEU A 312 9.62 7.02 20.03
CA LEU A 312 8.35 6.46 19.61
C LEU A 312 7.33 6.60 20.75
N VAL A 313 6.46 7.59 20.64
CA VAL A 313 5.52 7.96 21.72
C VAL A 313 4.12 7.46 21.40
N ASP A 314 3.52 6.70 22.29
CA ASP A 314 2.16 6.21 22.14
C ASP A 314 1.16 7.37 22.11
N LYS A 315 0.31 7.44 21.09
CA LYS A 315 -0.61 8.57 20.92
C LYS A 315 -1.66 8.67 22.02
N ASP A 316 -2.09 7.53 22.54
CA ASP A 316 -3.20 7.49 23.49
C ASP A 316 -2.73 7.76 24.92
N SER A 317 -1.60 7.17 25.33
CA SER A 317 -1.07 7.34 26.69
C SER A 317 0.00 8.42 26.83
N GLY A 318 0.59 8.91 25.72
CA GLY A 318 1.72 9.84 25.75
C GLY A 318 3.03 9.26 26.28
N ARG A 319 3.07 7.95 26.57
CA ARG A 319 4.26 7.26 27.08
C ARG A 319 5.21 6.90 25.95
N GLU A 320 6.51 6.96 26.20
CA GLU A 320 7.49 6.47 25.25
C GLU A 320 7.49 4.94 25.23
N PHE A 321 7.69 4.35 24.05
CA PHE A 321 7.73 2.91 23.86
C PHE A 321 8.78 2.24 24.75
N ALA A 322 9.94 2.89 24.96
CA ALA A 322 10.98 2.41 25.88
C ALA A 322 10.48 2.26 27.32
N ASP A 323 9.61 3.16 27.79
CA ASP A 323 9.08 3.13 29.16
C ASP A 323 8.19 1.92 29.43
N PHE A 324 7.50 1.39 28.41
CA PHE A 324 6.67 0.20 28.58
C PHE A 324 7.51 -1.01 28.99
N PHE A 325 8.77 -1.08 28.56
CA PHE A 325 9.64 -2.21 28.89
C PHE A 325 10.27 -2.11 30.27
N ILE A 326 10.62 -0.89 30.69
CA ILE A 326 11.11 -0.65 32.06
C ILE A 326 10.05 -1.16 33.04
N SER A 327 8.79 -0.79 32.83
CA SER A 327 7.68 -1.24 33.68
C SER A 327 7.48 -2.76 33.70
N ILE A 328 7.73 -3.47 32.59
CA ILE A 328 7.60 -4.93 32.53
C ILE A 328 8.77 -5.62 33.22
N SER A 329 9.99 -5.13 33.00
CA SER A 329 11.19 -5.69 33.64
C SER A 329 11.15 -5.56 35.16
N GLU A 330 10.57 -4.47 35.68
CA GLU A 330 10.33 -4.28 37.13
C GLU A 330 9.26 -5.23 37.67
N ALA A 331 8.20 -5.49 36.89
CA ALA A 331 7.13 -6.42 37.28
C ALA A 331 7.61 -7.88 37.29
N ASP A 332 8.39 -8.29 36.29
CA ASP A 332 8.92 -9.66 36.17
C ASP A 332 10.11 -9.91 37.11
N GLY A 333 10.89 -8.87 37.45
CA GLY A 333 11.92 -8.94 38.49
C GLY A 333 11.37 -9.34 39.87
N ASN A 334 10.08 -9.05 40.12
CA ASN A 334 9.39 -9.53 41.32
C ASN A 334 8.88 -10.97 41.20
N MET A 335 8.73 -11.53 40.00
CA MET A 335 8.41 -12.95 39.81
C MET A 335 9.64 -13.87 39.81
N LEU A 336 10.82 -13.37 39.41
CA LEU A 336 12.07 -14.15 39.44
C LEU A 336 12.71 -14.22 40.84
N ASN A 337 12.35 -13.33 41.77
CA ASN A 337 12.74 -13.43 43.20
C ASN A 337 11.74 -14.23 44.05
N ALA A 338 10.69 -14.78 43.44
CA ALA A 338 9.66 -15.58 44.11
C ALA A 338 9.82 -17.10 43.87
N TYR A 339 10.96 -17.53 43.33
CA TYR A 339 11.31 -18.95 43.13
C TYR A 339 12.68 -19.29 43.74
#